data_AF-A0A2P6VWF2-F1
#
_entry.id   AF-A0A2P6VWF2-F1
#
_cell.length_a   1.000
_cell.length_b   1.000
_cell.length_c   1.000
_cell.angle_alpha   90.00
_cell.angle_beta   90.00
_cell.angle_gamma   90.00
#
_symmetry.space_group_name_H-M   'P 1'
#
loop_
_entity.id
_entity.type
_entity.pdbx_description
1 polymer ?
#
loop_
_entity_poly.entity_id
_entity_poly.type
_entity_poly.pdbx_seq_one_letter_code
_entity_poly.pdbx_strand_id
1 'polypeptide(L)'
;MTEAGLLGSHSAYAMLGLAVFLFLAPGATATASDAEASPGLLPGPPTDTDHDEVRSLLASTDDAEDASLATVLGVAEDVSDQQARSVGVEAAKAQPSSSSASTVSSVEAASLSKAVAELAHRHDARLSGDGRASLAVLETSSPEMASAMADLVSGFIQLEAASMQAFEDIAIDERAPTIAAGPDQQGSALESVHEEALTEVFAARSSFLDAVNAFATASQSSPDLTVDACPALVIDSTATDRPYEGDCAFVLDDAGNDTYRNNAGGTAEGFPAAGLVDLAGDDTYGDVEAPRCCGANGGGLFGAGLLVDGSGDDVYHAASRAVNGGGQAGLGLLVDADGRDRYQAGHEQTVTCETDACYARAGSWAVNGGAYMGAGTLVDGGGSDAFRAGVNASASCEAPRCWAAVGSQGVNGGGYGGPATLVSLGGDDRYEAATNATADCTGYDCHAKAGGQGVNGGSFAGAGRLLDAAGGDRYDAGVNARGVCDDFCEVYVGSRGTNGGGSYGPGALVDAQGTDVYRASVGPQRACEDVCYDDDWNGEGGILFDAGGIGDEYHDPEVDCTDCTRAPREGLGALVDVNP
;
A
#
# COMPACT_ATOMS: atom_id res chain seq x y z
N MET A 1 -51.69 33.83 29.82
CA MET A 1 -51.15 34.96 29.04
C MET A 1 -49.73 34.55 28.70
N THR A 2 -49.57 33.81 27.60
CA THR A 2 -49.09 34.23 26.24
C THR A 2 -47.66 33.69 26.09
N GLU A 3 -47.45 32.56 25.42
CA GLU A 3 -47.26 32.34 23.96
C GLU A 3 -45.87 32.71 23.42
N ALA A 4 -45.48 32.02 22.33
CA ALA A 4 -44.24 32.02 21.54
C ALA A 4 -43.14 31.06 22.05
N GLY A 5 -42.70 30.01 21.35
CA GLY A 5 -42.76 29.69 19.92
C GLY A 5 -41.40 29.95 19.29
N LEU A 6 -40.62 28.89 19.03
CA LEU A 6 -39.37 28.96 18.26
C LEU A 6 -39.45 27.90 17.15
N LEU A 7 -39.85 28.39 15.98
CA LEU A 7 -39.73 27.77 14.66
C LEU A 7 -38.85 28.71 13.82
N GLY A 8 -37.80 28.17 13.19
CA GLY A 8 -37.37 28.50 11.83
C GLY A 8 -36.55 29.77 11.53
N SER A 9 -35.31 29.56 11.07
CA SER A 9 -34.64 30.23 9.92
C SER A 9 -33.22 29.61 9.81
N HIS A 10 -32.82 28.74 8.87
CA HIS A 10 -32.74 28.82 7.40
C HIS A 10 -31.99 30.04 6.83
N SER A 11 -30.87 29.71 6.18
CA SER A 11 -30.22 30.36 5.02
C SER A 11 -29.41 31.65 5.24
N ALA A 12 -28.07 31.54 5.12
CA ALA A 12 -27.24 32.40 4.27
C ALA A 12 -25.73 32.05 4.37
N TYR A 13 -25.23 31.17 3.49
CA TYR A 13 -23.87 31.29 2.95
C TYR A 13 -23.95 30.94 1.47
N ALA A 14 -23.92 31.99 0.65
CA ALA A 14 -23.81 31.91 -0.80
C ALA A 14 -22.61 32.74 -1.21
N MET A 15 -21.82 32.16 -2.12
CA MET A 15 -20.96 32.82 -3.11
C MET A 15 -19.74 33.61 -2.62
N LEU A 16 -18.55 33.06 -2.90
CA LEU A 16 -17.58 33.78 -3.72
C LEU A 16 -16.78 32.78 -4.57
N GLY A 17 -16.93 32.90 -5.90
CA GLY A 17 -16.34 32.00 -6.89
C GLY A 17 -14.91 32.36 -7.33
N LEU A 18 -14.22 31.29 -7.73
CA LEU A 18 -13.20 31.11 -8.77
C LEU A 18 -12.62 32.35 -9.48
N ALA A 19 -11.28 32.41 -9.53
CA ALA A 19 -10.55 32.99 -10.67
C ALA A 19 -9.16 32.33 -10.82
N VAL A 20 -8.99 31.52 -11.86
CA VAL A 20 -7.69 31.12 -12.45
C VAL A 20 -7.55 31.90 -13.76
N PHE A 21 -6.45 32.67 -13.94
CA PHE A 21 -5.58 32.74 -15.14
C PHE A 21 -4.58 33.94 -15.10
N LEU A 22 -3.29 33.60 -15.31
CA LEU A 22 -2.11 34.32 -15.85
C LEU A 22 -2.01 35.87 -15.89
N PHE A 23 -0.92 36.45 -15.32
CA PHE A 23 0.18 37.18 -16.02
C PHE A 23 1.17 37.88 -15.04
N LEU A 24 2.40 38.11 -15.55
CA LEU A 24 3.66 38.62 -14.95
C LEU A 24 3.66 40.00 -14.22
N ALA A 25 4.63 40.11 -13.30
CA ALA A 25 5.45 41.28 -12.87
C ALA A 25 5.11 42.07 -11.56
N PRO A 26 6.12 42.71 -10.91
CA PRO A 26 6.31 42.67 -9.45
C PRO A 26 5.98 43.96 -8.69
N GLY A 27 5.74 43.80 -7.39
CA GLY A 27 6.00 44.84 -6.38
C GLY A 27 4.76 45.35 -5.62
N ALA A 28 4.56 44.84 -4.41
CA ALA A 28 4.01 45.62 -3.30
C ALA A 28 4.31 44.91 -1.96
N THR A 29 5.11 45.57 -1.14
CA THR A 29 5.34 45.24 0.27
C THR A 29 4.10 45.58 1.09
N ALA A 30 3.60 44.63 1.89
CA ALA A 30 2.67 44.91 2.98
C ALA A 30 3.11 44.14 4.23
N THR A 31 3.18 44.88 5.34
CA THR A 31 3.77 44.55 6.63
C THR A 31 2.85 43.68 7.49
N ALA A 32 3.44 42.70 8.16
CA ALA A 32 2.79 41.85 9.16
C ALA A 32 2.50 42.62 10.47
N SER A 33 1.27 42.49 10.98
CA SER A 33 0.97 42.43 12.41
C SER A 33 -0.50 42.04 12.59
N ASP A 34 -0.76 40.81 13.02
CA ASP A 34 -1.61 40.45 14.16
C ASP A 34 -1.92 38.96 14.09
N ALA A 35 -1.44 38.25 15.11
CA ALA A 35 -1.60 36.81 15.28
C ALA A 35 -2.97 36.52 15.90
N GLU A 36 -3.88 35.98 15.08
CA GLU A 36 -5.02 35.19 15.54
C GLU A 36 -4.89 33.79 14.93
N ALA A 37 -5.15 32.77 15.74
CA ALA A 37 -4.98 31.37 15.39
C ALA A 37 -5.86 30.97 14.19
N SER A 38 -5.22 30.65 13.07
CA SER A 38 -5.87 30.14 11.86
C SER A 38 -6.32 28.68 12.03
N PRO A 39 -7.41 28.26 11.37
CA PRO A 39 -7.71 26.85 11.17
C PRO A 39 -6.67 26.29 10.20
N GLY A 40 -5.60 25.70 10.72
CA GLY A 40 -4.63 24.96 9.94
C GLY A 40 -5.16 23.58 9.54
N LEU A 41 -4.65 23.08 8.41
CA LEU A 41 -4.78 21.71 7.90
C LEU A 41 -6.01 21.43 7.03
N LEU A 42 -6.10 22.15 5.91
CA LEU A 42 -6.13 21.45 4.63
C LEU A 42 -4.68 21.41 4.12
N PRO A 43 -4.19 20.29 3.55
CA PRO A 43 -2.95 20.36 2.77
C PRO A 43 -3.12 21.46 1.74
N GLY A 44 -2.07 22.25 1.54
CA GLY A 44 -2.05 23.26 0.48
C GLY A 44 -2.33 22.59 -0.88
N PRO A 45 -2.73 23.37 -1.90
CA PRO A 45 -2.76 22.84 -3.26
C PRO A 45 -1.42 22.17 -3.60
N PRO A 46 -1.41 21.13 -4.44
CA PRO A 46 -0.19 20.43 -4.85
C PRO A 46 0.89 21.45 -5.22
N THR A 47 2.09 21.23 -4.71
CA THR A 47 3.22 22.11 -4.95
C THR A 47 3.73 21.90 -6.38
N ASP A 48 4.49 22.85 -6.95
CA ASP A 48 5.15 22.66 -8.26
C ASP A 48 5.99 21.36 -8.31
N THR A 49 6.47 20.91 -7.14
CA THR A 49 7.23 19.67 -6.96
C THR A 49 6.39 18.41 -7.17
N ASP A 50 5.11 18.40 -6.75
CA ASP A 50 4.19 17.27 -6.96
C ASP A 50 3.81 17.12 -8.44
N HIS A 51 3.73 18.24 -9.19
CA HIS A 51 3.40 18.23 -10.62
C HIS A 51 4.55 17.76 -11.52
N ASP A 52 5.79 18.15 -11.20
CA ASP A 52 6.97 17.66 -11.92
C ASP A 52 7.26 16.18 -11.59
N GLU A 53 6.85 15.70 -10.41
CA GLU A 53 6.98 14.31 -9.98
C GLU A 53 6.04 13.37 -10.73
N VAL A 54 4.74 13.70 -10.80
CA VAL A 54 3.77 12.95 -11.63
C VAL A 54 4.23 12.92 -13.09
N ARG A 55 4.75 14.04 -13.60
CA ARG A 55 5.29 14.11 -14.96
C ARG A 55 6.58 13.28 -15.13
N SER A 56 7.43 13.20 -14.12
CA SER A 56 8.66 12.40 -14.15
C SER A 56 8.36 10.89 -14.10
N LEU A 57 7.38 10.49 -13.30
CA LEU A 57 6.87 9.11 -13.25
C LEU A 57 6.21 8.74 -14.58
N LEU A 58 5.28 9.54 -15.07
CA LEU A 58 4.67 9.32 -16.39
C LEU A 58 5.70 9.25 -17.54
N ALA A 59 6.78 10.04 -17.46
CA ALA A 59 7.85 9.99 -18.45
C ALA A 59 8.75 8.75 -18.35
N SER A 60 8.79 8.06 -17.20
CA SER A 60 9.48 6.78 -17.06
C SER A 60 8.62 5.59 -17.48
N THR A 61 7.30 5.78 -17.70
CA THR A 61 6.35 4.74 -18.09
C THR A 61 5.93 4.75 -19.57
N ASP A 62 6.48 5.63 -20.41
CA ASP A 62 6.10 5.79 -21.83
C ASP A 62 6.29 4.53 -22.74
N ASP A 63 6.93 3.45 -22.25
CA ASP A 63 7.22 2.19 -22.97
C ASP A 63 6.71 0.92 -22.22
N ALA A 64 5.66 1.03 -21.41
CA ALA A 64 5.41 0.09 -20.30
C ALA A 64 4.45 -1.12 -20.53
N GLU A 65 3.75 -1.25 -21.66
CA GLU A 65 2.78 -2.36 -21.91
C GLU A 65 3.37 -3.79 -21.79
N ASP A 66 4.70 -3.95 -21.85
CA ASP A 66 5.43 -5.22 -21.64
C ASP A 66 6.79 -4.92 -20.92
N ALA A 67 6.73 -4.31 -19.74
CA ALA A 67 7.93 -3.83 -19.05
C ALA A 67 8.80 -4.98 -18.53
N SER A 68 10.08 -5.04 -18.95
CA SER A 68 11.02 -6.01 -18.38
C SER A 68 11.26 -5.76 -16.88
N LEU A 69 11.60 -6.80 -16.09
CA LEU A 69 11.99 -6.65 -14.68
C LEU A 69 12.98 -5.49 -14.42
N ALA A 70 13.96 -5.28 -15.31
CA ALA A 70 14.91 -4.17 -15.18
C ALA A 70 14.23 -2.78 -15.29
N THR A 71 13.22 -2.65 -16.16
CA THR A 71 12.40 -1.44 -16.29
C THR A 71 11.57 -1.22 -15.04
N VAL A 72 10.88 -2.27 -14.57
CA VAL A 72 10.01 -2.21 -13.39
C VAL A 72 10.82 -1.87 -12.13
N LEU A 73 12.00 -2.48 -11.95
CA LEU A 73 12.92 -2.14 -10.86
C LEU A 73 13.38 -0.68 -10.93
N GLY A 74 13.63 -0.13 -12.12
CA GLY A 74 13.94 1.29 -12.30
C GLY A 74 12.80 2.22 -11.87
N VAL A 75 11.56 1.85 -12.19
CA VAL A 75 10.37 2.55 -11.68
C VAL A 75 10.26 2.41 -10.16
N ALA A 76 10.49 1.22 -9.61
CA ALA A 76 10.46 0.99 -8.17
C ALA A 76 11.49 1.84 -7.40
N GLU A 77 12.65 2.14 -7.99
CA GLU A 77 13.62 3.08 -7.42
C GLU A 77 13.07 4.51 -7.38
N ASP A 78 12.47 4.99 -8.47
CA ASP A 78 11.90 6.33 -8.54
C ASP A 78 10.70 6.50 -7.60
N VAL A 79 9.87 5.45 -7.48
CA VAL A 79 8.75 5.41 -6.52
C VAL A 79 9.26 5.30 -5.08
N SER A 80 10.37 4.59 -4.83
CA SER A 80 11.01 4.55 -3.51
C SER A 80 11.52 5.93 -3.09
N ASP A 81 12.10 6.71 -4.02
CA ASP A 81 12.48 8.10 -3.78
C ASP A 81 11.25 8.98 -3.45
N GLN A 82 10.12 8.75 -4.10
CA GLN A 82 8.86 9.42 -3.78
C GLN A 82 8.34 9.02 -2.40
N GLN A 83 8.39 7.73 -2.05
CA GLN A 83 8.02 7.24 -0.73
C GLN A 83 8.87 7.94 0.34
N ALA A 84 10.17 8.09 0.12
CA ALA A 84 11.07 8.82 1.03
C ALA A 84 10.61 10.26 1.27
N ARG A 85 10.29 11.01 0.21
CA ARG A 85 9.76 12.37 0.32
C ARG A 85 8.43 12.42 1.06
N SER A 86 7.55 11.44 0.82
CA SER A 86 6.23 11.37 1.46
C SER A 86 6.29 11.17 2.98
N VAL A 87 7.42 10.66 3.49
CA VAL A 87 7.70 10.49 4.93
C VAL A 87 8.69 11.53 5.46
N GLY A 88 8.98 12.59 4.71
CA GLY A 88 9.77 13.74 5.15
C GLY A 88 11.28 13.64 4.90
N VAL A 89 11.75 12.76 4.01
CA VAL A 89 13.17 12.64 3.62
C VAL A 89 13.42 13.40 2.30
N GLU A 90 14.18 14.50 2.35
CA GLU A 90 14.38 15.36 1.16
C GLU A 90 15.40 14.80 0.14
N ALA A 91 16.31 13.89 0.54
CA ALA A 91 17.41 13.42 -0.32
C ALA A 91 17.79 11.95 -0.09
N ALA A 92 17.00 10.99 -0.59
CA ALA A 92 17.31 9.56 -0.51
C ALA A 92 18.53 9.13 -1.38
N LYS A 93 18.71 9.73 -2.56
CA LYS A 93 19.86 9.45 -3.47
C LYS A 93 21.20 10.07 -3.03
N ALA A 94 21.30 10.66 -1.84
CA ALA A 94 22.58 11.19 -1.35
C ALA A 94 23.51 10.03 -0.99
N GLN A 95 24.64 9.91 -1.70
CA GLN A 95 25.74 9.02 -1.31
C GLN A 95 26.04 9.17 0.19
N PRO A 96 26.36 8.06 0.90
CA PRO A 96 26.51 8.06 2.35
C PRO A 96 27.39 9.23 2.81
N SER A 97 26.83 10.08 3.67
CA SER A 97 27.53 11.26 4.14
C SER A 97 28.83 10.84 4.82
N SER A 98 29.96 11.39 4.35
CA SER A 98 31.30 11.11 4.87
C SER A 98 31.53 11.52 6.35
N SER A 99 30.48 11.87 7.10
CA SER A 99 30.55 12.37 8.49
C SER A 99 29.98 11.43 9.55
N SER A 100 29.27 10.35 9.20
CA SER A 100 28.93 9.24 10.10
C SER A 100 29.71 7.98 9.76
N ALA A 101 31.03 8.10 9.61
CA ALA A 101 31.92 6.95 9.65
C ALA A 101 31.94 6.35 11.07
N SER A 102 30.86 5.66 11.46
CA SER A 102 30.81 4.78 12.62
C SER A 102 30.00 3.54 12.28
N THR A 103 30.74 2.51 11.84
CA THR A 103 30.46 1.08 12.06
C THR A 103 29.36 0.37 11.27
N VAL A 104 29.08 0.75 10.02
CA VAL A 104 28.78 -0.25 9.00
C VAL A 104 29.81 -0.08 7.90
N SER A 105 30.92 -0.81 8.05
CA SER A 105 31.84 -1.08 6.94
C SER A 105 30.99 -1.52 5.77
N SER A 106 31.16 -0.91 4.59
CA SER A 106 30.77 -1.51 3.32
C SER A 106 31.16 -2.98 3.38
N VAL A 107 30.19 -3.87 3.59
CA VAL A 107 30.44 -5.30 3.55
C VAL A 107 30.48 -5.61 2.06
N GLU A 108 31.59 -5.29 1.39
CA GLU A 108 32.00 -6.12 0.26
C GLU A 108 32.29 -7.48 0.88
N ALA A 109 31.29 -8.34 0.94
CA ALA A 109 31.56 -9.73 1.25
C ALA A 109 32.47 -10.23 0.12
N ALA A 110 33.72 -10.52 0.48
CA ALA A 110 34.72 -11.00 -0.49
C ALA A 110 34.32 -12.31 -1.21
N SER A 111 33.22 -12.97 -0.78
CA SER A 111 32.63 -14.15 -1.40
C SER A 111 31.20 -14.40 -0.88
N LEU A 112 30.39 -15.16 -1.62
CA LEU A 112 29.01 -15.56 -1.25
C LEU A 112 28.97 -16.32 0.08
N SER A 113 29.86 -17.29 0.27
CA SER A 113 30.00 -18.07 1.50
C SER A 113 30.18 -17.18 2.73
N LYS A 114 30.87 -16.04 2.58
CA LYS A 114 31.09 -15.08 3.67
C LYS A 114 29.83 -14.24 3.94
N ALA A 115 29.13 -13.78 2.88
CA ALA A 115 27.88 -13.04 3.02
C ALA A 115 26.82 -13.87 3.75
N VAL A 116 26.62 -15.12 3.31
CA VAL A 116 25.66 -16.06 3.92
C VAL A 116 26.03 -16.37 5.37
N ALA A 117 27.32 -16.58 5.66
CA ALA A 117 27.76 -16.85 7.03
C ALA A 117 27.56 -15.63 7.96
N GLU A 118 27.72 -14.41 7.46
CA GLU A 118 27.46 -13.19 8.21
C GLU A 118 25.97 -13.05 8.53
N LEU A 119 25.09 -13.18 7.54
CA LEU A 119 23.65 -13.11 7.77
C LEU A 119 23.19 -14.22 8.73
N ALA A 120 23.67 -15.45 8.54
CA ALA A 120 23.40 -16.54 9.47
C ALA A 120 23.85 -16.23 10.90
N HIS A 121 25.01 -15.59 11.07
CA HIS A 121 25.51 -15.20 12.39
C HIS A 121 24.62 -14.16 13.07
N ARG A 122 24.12 -13.17 12.32
CA ARG A 122 23.26 -12.09 12.82
C ARG A 122 21.93 -12.61 13.40
N HIS A 123 21.42 -13.71 12.87
CA HIS A 123 20.19 -14.37 13.36
C HIS A 123 20.42 -15.61 14.24
N ASP A 124 21.65 -15.83 14.76
CA ASP A 124 22.02 -17.05 15.52
C ASP A 124 21.67 -18.37 14.80
N ALA A 125 21.68 -18.34 13.46
CA ALA A 125 21.41 -19.48 12.61
C ALA A 125 22.70 -20.24 12.28
N ARG A 126 22.54 -21.49 11.82
CA ARG A 126 23.66 -22.36 11.46
C ARG A 126 23.50 -22.91 10.05
N LEU A 127 24.48 -22.62 9.22
CA LEU A 127 24.59 -23.19 7.89
C LEU A 127 24.97 -24.68 7.95
N SER A 128 24.24 -25.52 7.22
CA SER A 128 24.50 -26.96 7.16
C SER A 128 25.89 -27.26 6.53
N GLY A 129 26.39 -28.48 6.74
CA GLY A 129 27.63 -28.93 6.07
C GLY A 129 27.49 -28.96 4.55
N ASP A 130 26.32 -29.41 4.08
CA ASP A 130 26.00 -29.53 2.67
C ASP A 130 25.81 -28.15 2.04
N GLY A 131 25.09 -27.23 2.71
CA GLY A 131 24.92 -25.85 2.24
C GLY A 131 26.26 -25.12 2.06
N ARG A 132 27.19 -25.27 3.02
CA ARG A 132 28.56 -24.74 2.87
C ARG A 132 29.31 -25.33 1.68
N ALA A 133 29.11 -26.61 1.40
CA ALA A 133 29.74 -27.26 0.26
C ALA A 133 29.15 -26.75 -1.06
N SER A 134 27.83 -26.60 -1.14
CA SER A 134 27.14 -26.09 -2.34
C SER A 134 27.54 -24.66 -2.68
N LEU A 135 27.60 -23.76 -1.68
CA LEU A 135 28.09 -22.39 -1.87
C LEU A 135 29.52 -22.36 -2.42
N ALA A 136 30.43 -23.15 -1.84
CA ALA A 136 31.80 -23.24 -2.30
C ALA A 136 31.93 -23.83 -3.72
N VAL A 137 31.03 -24.76 -4.09
CA VAL A 137 30.96 -25.27 -5.46
C VAL A 137 30.54 -24.14 -6.40
N LEU A 138 29.46 -23.42 -6.11
CA LEU A 138 28.96 -22.32 -6.93
C LEU A 138 30.03 -21.23 -7.13
N GLU A 139 30.73 -20.81 -6.07
CA GLU A 139 31.82 -19.84 -6.13
C GLU A 139 32.95 -20.25 -7.10
N THR A 140 33.13 -21.56 -7.33
CA THR A 140 34.14 -22.07 -8.26
C THR A 140 33.61 -22.37 -9.66
N SER A 141 32.38 -22.87 -9.78
CA SER A 141 31.78 -23.26 -11.06
C SER A 141 31.15 -22.08 -11.80
N SER A 142 30.61 -21.11 -11.06
CA SER A 142 29.86 -19.96 -11.58
C SER A 142 30.21 -18.67 -10.82
N PRO A 143 31.43 -18.11 -10.99
CA PRO A 143 31.90 -16.99 -10.17
C PRO A 143 31.10 -15.70 -10.35
N GLU A 144 30.58 -15.43 -11.55
CA GLU A 144 29.76 -14.24 -11.84
C GLU A 144 28.43 -14.29 -11.06
N MET A 145 27.74 -15.44 -11.11
CA MET A 145 26.53 -15.69 -10.33
C MET A 145 26.79 -15.63 -8.82
N ALA A 146 27.85 -16.28 -8.36
CA ALA A 146 28.23 -16.24 -6.95
C ALA A 146 28.54 -14.81 -6.48
N SER A 147 29.14 -13.97 -7.34
CA SER A 147 29.35 -12.55 -7.05
C SER A 147 28.02 -11.81 -6.94
N ALA A 148 27.11 -11.99 -7.91
CA ALA A 148 25.81 -11.32 -7.90
C ALA A 148 24.96 -11.72 -6.67
N MET A 149 24.93 -13.01 -6.31
CA MET A 149 24.29 -13.47 -5.07
C MET A 149 24.97 -12.89 -3.82
N ALA A 150 26.31 -12.76 -3.82
CA ALA A 150 27.03 -12.18 -2.70
C ALA A 150 26.68 -10.70 -2.50
N ASP A 151 26.57 -9.96 -3.60
CA ASP A 151 26.17 -8.55 -3.60
C ASP A 151 24.72 -8.41 -3.13
N LEU A 152 23.82 -9.30 -3.57
CA LEU A 152 22.42 -9.33 -3.13
C LEU A 152 22.30 -9.58 -1.62
N VAL A 153 22.94 -10.63 -1.08
CA VAL A 153 22.94 -10.92 0.37
C VAL A 153 23.60 -9.78 1.16
N SER A 154 24.65 -9.18 0.62
CA SER A 154 25.34 -8.04 1.26
C SER A 154 24.49 -6.77 1.26
N GLY A 155 23.73 -6.53 0.19
CA GLY A 155 22.74 -5.46 0.09
C GLY A 155 21.64 -5.65 1.14
N PHE A 156 21.13 -6.88 1.30
CA PHE A 156 20.15 -7.18 2.34
C PHE A 156 20.71 -6.93 3.75
N ILE A 157 21.94 -7.35 4.04
CA ILE A 157 22.60 -7.07 5.34
C ILE A 157 22.66 -5.56 5.61
N GLN A 158 22.89 -4.74 4.58
CA GLN A 158 22.90 -3.28 4.73
C GLN A 158 21.50 -2.73 5.00
N LEU A 159 20.48 -3.21 4.28
CA LEU A 159 19.08 -2.84 4.51
C LEU A 159 18.64 -3.21 5.93
N GLU A 160 19.01 -4.40 6.40
CA GLU A 160 18.71 -4.84 7.76
C GLU A 160 19.39 -3.97 8.81
N ALA A 161 20.68 -3.65 8.63
CA ALA A 161 21.42 -2.81 9.56
C ALA A 161 20.83 -1.39 9.64
N ALA A 162 20.52 -0.78 8.49
CA ALA A 162 19.90 0.54 8.42
C ALA A 162 18.51 0.54 9.08
N SER A 163 17.70 -0.50 8.81
CA SER A 163 16.36 -0.62 9.39
C SER A 163 16.42 -0.83 10.90
N MET A 164 17.34 -1.65 11.40
CA MET A 164 17.52 -1.83 12.83
C MET A 164 17.82 -0.50 13.52
N GLN A 165 18.71 0.32 12.94
CA GLN A 165 19.05 1.64 13.47
C GLN A 165 17.88 2.64 13.39
N ALA A 166 17.09 2.61 12.31
CA ALA A 166 15.96 3.51 12.13
C ALA A 166 14.79 3.19 13.08
N PHE A 167 14.53 1.91 13.34
CA PHE A 167 13.33 1.48 14.05
C PHE A 167 13.57 1.07 15.52
N GLU A 168 14.82 1.08 16.03
CA GLU A 168 15.17 0.67 17.40
C GLU A 168 14.39 1.42 18.50
N ASP A 169 14.16 2.71 18.30
CA ASP A 169 13.52 3.60 19.29
C ASP A 169 11.99 3.67 19.17
N ILE A 170 11.39 3.04 18.16
CA ILE A 170 9.93 2.94 18.09
C ILE A 170 9.48 1.96 19.17
N ALA A 171 9.13 2.51 20.33
CA ALA A 171 8.70 1.76 21.49
C ALA A 171 7.54 0.82 21.10
N ILE A 172 7.79 -0.48 21.26
CA ILE A 172 6.78 -1.56 21.23
C ILE A 172 5.95 -1.47 22.53
N ASP A 173 5.39 -0.30 22.84
CA ASP A 173 4.58 -0.14 24.04
C ASP A 173 3.15 -0.63 23.76
N GLU A 174 2.95 -1.88 24.20
CA GLU A 174 1.71 -2.56 24.54
C GLU A 174 0.74 -3.00 23.42
N ARG A 175 0.56 -4.33 23.42
CA ARG A 175 -0.53 -5.10 22.80
C ARG A 175 -1.91 -4.47 23.10
N ALA A 176 -2.55 -3.94 22.06
CA ALA A 176 -3.98 -3.62 21.91
C ALA A 176 -4.54 -2.39 22.68
N PRO A 177 -5.49 -1.60 22.11
CA PRO A 177 -5.86 -1.40 20.70
C PRO A 177 -6.00 0.11 20.38
N THR A 178 -5.21 0.69 19.47
CA THR A 178 -5.56 2.00 18.86
C THR A 178 -6.64 1.85 17.77
N ILE A 179 -7.55 0.92 18.01
CA ILE A 179 -8.91 0.96 17.52
C ILE A 179 -9.78 1.86 18.46
N ALA A 180 -9.32 2.13 19.69
CA ALA A 180 -10.04 2.97 20.68
C ALA A 180 -9.49 4.41 20.83
N ALA A 181 -8.36 4.74 20.21
CA ALA A 181 -7.94 6.13 20.11
C ALA A 181 -8.85 6.79 19.06
N GLY A 182 -9.68 7.73 19.49
CA GLY A 182 -10.47 8.55 18.58
C GLY A 182 -9.59 9.27 17.55
N PRO A 183 -10.21 9.93 16.56
CA PRO A 183 -9.55 10.62 15.44
C PRO A 183 -8.56 11.76 15.80
N ASP A 184 -8.22 11.94 17.08
CA ASP A 184 -7.45 13.06 17.62
C ASP A 184 -5.92 12.80 17.71
N GLN A 185 -5.40 11.66 17.25
CA GLN A 185 -3.95 11.41 17.18
C GLN A 185 -3.45 11.58 15.74
N GLN A 186 -3.08 12.82 15.40
CA GLN A 186 -2.71 13.28 14.05
C GLN A 186 -1.19 13.31 13.80
N GLY A 187 -0.46 12.25 14.12
CA GLY A 187 0.98 12.15 13.82
C GLY A 187 1.30 10.86 13.11
N SER A 188 2.37 10.83 12.32
CA SER A 188 2.93 9.60 11.78
C SER A 188 4.03 9.07 12.73
N ALA A 189 4.00 7.78 13.06
CA ALA A 189 5.09 7.10 13.77
C ALA A 189 6.43 7.26 13.04
N LEU A 190 6.42 7.39 11.70
CA LEU A 190 7.61 7.67 10.91
C LEU A 190 8.13 9.10 11.10
N GLU A 191 7.29 10.09 11.44
CA GLU A 191 7.76 11.45 11.81
C GLU A 191 8.57 11.44 13.12
N SER A 192 8.39 10.40 13.95
CA SER A 192 9.18 10.21 15.17
C SER A 192 10.53 9.54 14.91
N VAL A 193 10.72 8.95 13.72
CA VAL A 193 12.01 8.43 13.27
C VAL A 193 12.86 9.58 12.74
N HIS A 194 14.16 9.55 13.02
CA HIS A 194 15.07 10.59 12.53
C HIS A 194 15.22 10.53 11.00
N GLU A 195 15.08 11.66 10.31
CA GLU A 195 15.21 11.78 8.85
C GLU A 195 16.52 11.15 8.33
N GLU A 196 17.64 11.34 9.05
CA GLU A 196 18.93 10.74 8.71
C GLU A 196 18.88 9.21 8.70
N ALA A 197 18.15 8.59 9.64
CA ALA A 197 18.05 7.13 9.72
C ALA A 197 17.16 6.55 8.62
N LEU A 198 16.05 7.23 8.28
CA LEU A 198 15.22 6.85 7.13
C LEU A 198 16.00 6.99 5.81
N THR A 199 16.83 8.03 5.68
CA THR A 199 17.71 8.21 4.51
C THR A 199 18.61 7.00 4.29
N GLU A 200 19.19 6.44 5.35
CA GLU A 200 20.02 5.23 5.27
C GLU A 200 19.22 4.00 4.83
N VAL A 201 17.96 3.85 5.27
CA VAL A 201 17.07 2.76 4.85
C VAL A 201 16.76 2.85 3.35
N PHE A 202 16.38 4.03 2.85
CA PHE A 202 16.07 4.21 1.43
C PHE A 202 17.31 4.02 0.53
N ALA A 203 18.48 4.49 0.96
CA ALA A 203 19.74 4.28 0.23
C ALA A 203 20.13 2.79 0.17
N ALA A 204 19.97 2.06 1.28
CA ALA A 204 20.23 0.63 1.33
C ALA A 204 19.22 -0.17 0.48
N ARG A 205 17.95 0.25 0.46
CA ARG A 205 16.92 -0.34 -0.41
C ARG A 205 17.27 -0.16 -1.89
N SER A 206 17.64 1.05 -2.34
CA SER A 206 18.06 1.27 -3.74
C SER A 206 19.27 0.38 -4.10
N SER A 207 20.28 0.32 -3.23
CA SER A 207 21.43 -0.57 -3.44
C SER A 207 21.04 -2.05 -3.53
N PHE A 208 19.99 -2.46 -2.82
CA PHE A 208 19.45 -3.81 -2.89
C PHE A 208 18.72 -4.07 -4.21
N LEU A 209 17.87 -3.14 -4.69
CA LEU A 209 17.18 -3.25 -5.98
C LEU A 209 18.18 -3.32 -7.15
N ASP A 210 19.25 -2.53 -7.11
CA ASP A 210 20.38 -2.63 -8.05
C ASP A 210 21.00 -4.04 -8.05
N ALA A 211 21.18 -4.64 -6.87
CA ALA A 211 21.72 -5.99 -6.72
C ALA A 211 20.75 -7.07 -7.23
N VAL A 212 19.43 -6.88 -7.07
CA VAL A 212 18.40 -7.76 -7.65
C VAL A 212 18.49 -7.75 -9.17
N ASN A 213 18.57 -6.58 -9.80
CA ASN A 213 18.70 -6.45 -11.25
C ASN A 213 19.99 -7.12 -11.78
N ALA A 214 21.11 -6.93 -11.07
CA ALA A 214 22.37 -7.59 -11.40
C ALA A 214 22.29 -9.11 -11.27
N PHE A 215 21.59 -9.61 -10.24
CA PHE A 215 21.34 -11.03 -10.03
C PHE A 215 20.45 -11.64 -11.12
N ALA A 216 19.31 -11.02 -11.43
CA ALA A 216 18.40 -11.49 -12.48
C ALA A 216 19.08 -11.57 -13.86
N THR A 217 20.04 -10.68 -14.12
CA THR A 217 20.87 -10.75 -15.34
C THR A 217 21.82 -11.97 -15.32
N ALA A 218 22.33 -12.34 -14.15
CA ALA A 218 23.26 -13.46 -13.97
C ALA A 218 22.57 -14.83 -13.87
N SER A 219 21.30 -14.89 -13.44
CA SER A 219 20.55 -16.12 -13.15
C SER A 219 20.00 -16.87 -14.37
N GLN A 220 20.07 -16.31 -15.58
CA GLN A 220 19.48 -16.89 -16.80
C GLN A 220 20.04 -18.26 -17.24
N SER A 221 21.03 -18.83 -16.52
CA SER A 221 21.53 -20.20 -16.73
C SER A 221 22.10 -20.83 -15.45
N SER A 222 21.35 -20.75 -14.34
CA SER A 222 21.76 -21.20 -13.02
C SER A 222 21.88 -22.72 -12.87
N PRO A 223 22.90 -23.23 -12.15
CA PRO A 223 22.87 -24.57 -11.60
C PRO A 223 22.02 -24.62 -10.32
N ASP A 224 21.23 -25.67 -10.16
CA ASP A 224 20.45 -25.96 -8.95
C ASP A 224 21.28 -25.76 -7.66
N LEU A 225 20.81 -24.88 -6.78
CA LEU A 225 21.36 -24.58 -5.47
C LEU A 225 20.22 -24.51 -4.47
N THR A 226 20.31 -25.28 -3.39
CA THR A 226 19.45 -25.10 -2.22
C THR A 226 20.30 -24.92 -0.98
N VAL A 227 20.06 -23.82 -0.27
CA VAL A 227 20.69 -23.46 0.99
C VAL A 227 19.60 -22.99 1.94
N ASP A 228 19.41 -23.73 3.03
CA ASP A 228 18.46 -23.36 4.08
C ASP A 228 19.21 -23.10 5.39
N ALA A 229 19.09 -21.86 5.87
CA ALA A 229 19.59 -21.38 7.15
C ALA A 229 18.55 -20.50 7.85
N CYS A 230 17.25 -20.75 7.66
CA CYS A 230 16.24 -19.99 8.39
C CYS A 230 16.45 -20.11 9.92
N PRO A 231 16.21 -19.01 10.67
CA PRO A 231 15.50 -17.80 10.26
C PRO A 231 16.34 -16.75 9.51
N ALA A 232 17.60 -17.03 9.14
CA ALA A 232 18.45 -16.05 8.47
C ALA A 232 18.22 -15.95 6.95
N LEU A 233 18.30 -17.08 6.25
CA LEU A 233 18.35 -17.09 4.79
C LEU A 233 17.80 -18.39 4.21
N VAL A 234 17.06 -18.29 3.11
CA VAL A 234 16.98 -19.37 2.12
C VAL A 234 17.51 -18.88 0.78
N ILE A 235 18.26 -19.74 0.09
CA ILE A 235 18.49 -19.65 -1.35
C ILE A 235 17.93 -20.94 -1.93
N ASP A 236 16.92 -20.84 -2.77
CA ASP A 236 16.44 -21.90 -3.64
C ASP A 236 16.63 -21.43 -5.07
N SER A 237 17.07 -22.33 -5.93
CA SER A 237 17.27 -22.04 -7.36
C SER A 237 16.90 -23.25 -8.19
N THR A 238 15.97 -24.04 -7.67
CA THR A 238 15.56 -25.33 -8.22
C THR A 238 14.09 -25.21 -8.58
N ALA A 239 13.70 -25.69 -9.75
CA ALA A 239 12.29 -25.66 -10.19
C ALA A 239 11.38 -26.64 -9.41
N THR A 240 11.65 -26.89 -8.12
CA THR A 240 10.88 -27.78 -7.25
C THR A 240 10.00 -26.95 -6.34
N ASP A 241 8.70 -26.99 -6.59
CA ASP A 241 7.68 -26.38 -5.75
C ASP A 241 7.88 -26.69 -4.25
N ARG A 242 7.94 -25.64 -3.45
CA ARG A 242 8.28 -25.67 -2.03
C ARG A 242 7.33 -24.80 -1.19
N PRO A 243 6.79 -25.35 -0.10
CA PRO A 243 6.12 -24.55 0.90
C PRO A 243 7.13 -23.91 1.87
N TYR A 244 7.07 -22.58 1.99
CA TYR A 244 7.82 -21.80 2.97
C TYR A 244 6.92 -21.45 4.17
N GLU A 245 7.05 -22.21 5.25
CA GLU A 245 6.18 -22.10 6.44
C GLU A 245 6.78 -21.21 7.55
N GLY A 246 8.11 -21.13 7.63
CA GLY A 246 8.83 -20.44 8.70
C GLY A 246 9.35 -19.08 8.29
N ASP A 247 9.26 -18.10 9.21
CA ASP A 247 9.79 -16.76 8.97
C ASP A 247 11.29 -16.78 8.75
N CYS A 248 11.69 -16.02 7.72
CA CYS A 248 13.07 -15.90 7.32
C CYS A 248 13.37 -14.43 7.00
N ALA A 249 14.56 -13.97 7.37
CA ALA A 249 14.95 -12.59 7.11
C ALA A 249 15.12 -12.34 5.61
N PHE A 250 15.78 -13.25 4.90
CA PHE A 250 15.90 -13.16 3.45
C PHE A 250 15.58 -14.49 2.78
N VAL A 251 14.79 -14.45 1.71
CA VAL A 251 14.57 -15.58 0.82
C VAL A 251 14.92 -15.14 -0.59
N LEU A 252 15.73 -15.95 -1.26
CA LEU A 252 15.99 -15.87 -2.67
C LEU A 252 15.46 -17.16 -3.29
N ASP A 253 14.48 -17.03 -4.17
CA ASP A 253 14.01 -18.08 -5.07
C ASP A 253 14.15 -17.59 -6.51
N ASP A 254 14.47 -18.47 -7.45
CA ASP A 254 14.58 -18.08 -8.87
C ASP A 254 13.90 -19.04 -9.84
N ALA A 255 13.18 -20.04 -9.32
CA ALA A 255 12.38 -20.96 -10.11
C ALA A 255 11.46 -21.82 -9.24
N GLY A 256 10.27 -22.14 -9.74
CA GLY A 256 9.38 -23.13 -9.13
C GLY A 256 7.97 -22.57 -9.08
N ASN A 257 6.99 -23.35 -8.63
CA ASN A 257 5.67 -22.80 -8.29
C ASN A 257 5.47 -22.98 -6.79
N ASP A 258 5.94 -22.02 -6.03
CA ASP A 258 6.15 -22.07 -4.61
C ASP A 258 4.97 -21.52 -3.82
N THR A 259 5.00 -21.74 -2.50
CA THR A 259 3.93 -21.31 -1.61
C THR A 259 4.52 -20.70 -0.34
N TYR A 260 4.43 -19.37 -0.24
CA TYR A 260 4.98 -18.58 0.84
C TYR A 260 3.94 -18.31 1.93
N ARG A 261 3.84 -19.21 2.92
CA ARG A 261 2.99 -19.04 4.11
C ARG A 261 3.70 -18.34 5.26
N ASN A 262 4.98 -18.04 5.09
CA ASN A 262 5.78 -17.29 6.03
C ASN A 262 5.50 -15.78 5.91
N ASN A 263 6.52 -14.96 6.17
CA ASN A 263 6.45 -13.51 6.06
C ASN A 263 6.54 -12.96 4.63
N ALA A 264 6.99 -13.76 3.65
CA ALA A 264 7.13 -13.38 2.25
C ALA A 264 7.76 -11.99 2.07
N GLY A 265 8.96 -11.80 2.64
CA GLY A 265 9.66 -10.50 2.60
C GLY A 265 9.07 -9.40 3.48
N GLY A 266 7.99 -9.66 4.23
CA GLY A 266 7.44 -8.73 5.20
C GLY A 266 8.10 -8.83 6.59
N THR A 267 8.16 -7.75 7.35
CA THR A 267 8.79 -7.78 8.68
C THR A 267 7.85 -8.27 9.77
N ALA A 268 8.43 -8.88 10.80
CA ALA A 268 7.73 -9.37 11.99
C ALA A 268 8.57 -9.09 13.25
N GLU A 269 8.02 -9.41 14.43
CA GLU A 269 8.76 -9.26 15.69
C GLU A 269 10.12 -9.99 15.62
N GLY A 270 11.22 -9.24 15.77
CA GLY A 270 12.58 -9.76 15.68
C GLY A 270 13.25 -9.66 14.31
N PHE A 271 12.55 -9.17 13.28
CA PHE A 271 13.10 -8.91 11.94
C PHE A 271 13.03 -7.42 11.62
N PRO A 272 14.10 -6.64 11.83
CA PRO A 272 14.09 -5.20 11.51
C PRO A 272 14.01 -4.95 10.00
N ALA A 273 14.47 -5.90 9.18
CA ALA A 273 14.16 -5.97 7.76
C ALA A 273 13.81 -7.41 7.37
N ALA A 274 13.06 -7.54 6.28
CA ALA A 274 12.78 -8.79 5.63
C ALA A 274 12.77 -8.61 4.10
N GLY A 275 13.18 -9.63 3.37
CA GLY A 275 13.30 -9.60 1.92
C GLY A 275 12.87 -10.92 1.29
N LEU A 276 12.14 -10.83 0.18
CA LEU A 276 11.92 -11.93 -0.75
C LEU A 276 12.27 -11.45 -2.14
N VAL A 277 13.08 -12.22 -2.84
CA VAL A 277 13.32 -12.08 -4.28
C VAL A 277 12.91 -13.42 -4.87
N ASP A 278 11.81 -13.42 -5.61
CA ASP A 278 11.38 -14.51 -6.48
C ASP A 278 11.50 -14.02 -7.93
N LEU A 279 11.93 -14.85 -8.86
CA LEU A 279 12.16 -14.43 -10.24
C LEU A 279 11.34 -15.18 -11.28
N ALA A 280 10.73 -16.31 -10.92
CA ALA A 280 9.98 -17.11 -11.87
C ALA A 280 9.12 -18.16 -11.19
N GLY A 281 7.85 -18.22 -11.57
CA GLY A 281 6.96 -19.27 -11.10
C GLY A 281 5.51 -19.01 -11.43
N ASP A 282 4.60 -19.80 -10.88
CA ASP A 282 3.26 -19.30 -10.59
C ASP A 282 3.05 -19.52 -9.09
N ASP A 283 3.24 -18.48 -8.31
CA ASP A 283 3.47 -18.52 -6.88
C ASP A 283 2.23 -18.11 -6.07
N THR A 284 2.24 -18.49 -4.80
CA THR A 284 1.22 -18.04 -3.84
C THR A 284 1.87 -17.45 -2.60
N TYR A 285 1.58 -16.17 -2.36
CA TYR A 285 2.13 -15.39 -1.27
C TYR A 285 1.08 -15.14 -0.17
N GLY A 286 1.48 -15.32 1.08
CA GLY A 286 0.63 -15.11 2.24
C GLY A 286 -0.25 -16.32 2.59
N ASP A 287 -0.36 -16.59 3.89
CA ASP A 287 -1.17 -17.68 4.41
C ASP A 287 -2.65 -17.28 4.52
N VAL A 288 -3.54 -17.95 3.78
CA VAL A 288 -5.00 -17.75 3.87
C VAL A 288 -5.63 -18.37 5.11
N GLU A 289 -5.03 -19.43 5.66
CA GLU A 289 -5.55 -20.17 6.82
C GLU A 289 -5.09 -19.53 8.13
N ALA A 290 -3.86 -19.03 8.18
CA ALA A 290 -3.27 -18.33 9.32
C ALA A 290 -2.68 -16.96 8.92
N PRO A 291 -3.52 -16.04 8.43
CA PRO A 291 -3.06 -14.79 7.85
C PRO A 291 -2.41 -13.88 8.88
N ARG A 292 -1.29 -13.25 8.49
CA ARG A 292 -0.54 -12.33 9.36
C ARG A 292 -1.37 -11.11 9.71
N CYS A 293 -1.18 -10.60 10.93
CA CYS A 293 -1.82 -9.36 11.28
C CYS A 293 -1.18 -8.15 10.59
N CYS A 294 0.13 -8.09 10.35
CA CYS A 294 0.80 -6.94 9.76
C CYS A 294 2.05 -7.43 9.01
N GLY A 295 2.58 -6.62 8.08
CA GLY A 295 3.87 -6.86 7.43
C GLY A 295 3.95 -8.19 6.68
N ALA A 296 3.05 -8.41 5.72
CA ALA A 296 3.10 -9.55 4.80
C ALA A 296 3.49 -9.06 3.40
N ASN A 297 4.01 -9.96 2.56
CA ASN A 297 4.25 -9.72 1.13
C ASN A 297 4.99 -8.39 0.90
N GLY A 298 6.22 -8.28 1.41
CA GLY A 298 7.03 -7.06 1.35
C GLY A 298 6.59 -5.92 2.28
N GLY A 299 5.65 -6.15 3.20
CA GLY A 299 5.15 -5.14 4.13
C GLY A 299 6.03 -4.88 5.37
N GLY A 300 6.08 -3.64 5.86
CA GLY A 300 6.88 -3.23 7.03
C GLY A 300 6.10 -3.08 8.34
N LEU A 301 6.25 -3.99 9.29
CA LEU A 301 5.90 -3.80 10.70
C LEU A 301 7.14 -3.34 11.49
N PHE A 302 7.17 -2.07 11.90
CA PHE A 302 8.29 -1.47 12.67
C PHE A 302 9.67 -1.77 12.06
N GLY A 303 9.75 -1.74 10.73
CA GLY A 303 10.89 -2.21 9.96
C GLY A 303 10.69 -1.96 8.48
N ALA A 304 11.63 -2.45 7.66
CA ALA A 304 11.55 -2.38 6.21
C ALA A 304 11.30 -3.77 5.60
N GLY A 305 10.12 -3.97 5.01
CA GLY A 305 9.81 -5.14 4.20
C GLY A 305 10.04 -4.87 2.72
N LEU A 306 10.38 -5.91 1.97
CA LEU A 306 10.53 -5.86 0.52
C LEU A 306 10.23 -7.23 -0.12
N LEU A 307 9.42 -7.23 -1.17
CA LEU A 307 9.18 -8.37 -2.06
C LEU A 307 9.45 -7.90 -3.49
N VAL A 308 10.28 -8.64 -4.22
CA VAL A 308 10.41 -8.53 -5.68
C VAL A 308 9.99 -9.87 -6.26
N ASP A 309 8.96 -9.84 -7.09
CA ASP A 309 8.59 -10.92 -7.99
C ASP A 309 9.01 -10.57 -9.43
N GLY A 310 9.41 -11.57 -10.21
CA GLY A 310 9.94 -11.40 -11.55
C GLY A 310 9.00 -11.77 -12.69
N SER A 311 8.28 -12.87 -12.59
CA SER A 311 7.36 -13.33 -13.63
C SER A 311 6.50 -14.48 -13.11
N GLY A 312 5.21 -14.47 -13.42
CA GLY A 312 4.32 -15.57 -13.08
C GLY A 312 2.85 -15.21 -13.15
N ASP A 313 1.93 -16.18 -13.13
CA ASP A 313 0.51 -15.89 -12.86
C ASP A 313 0.24 -16.13 -11.34
N ASP A 314 0.53 -15.14 -10.50
CA ASP A 314 0.64 -15.26 -9.05
C ASP A 314 -0.62 -14.90 -8.26
N VAL A 315 -0.60 -15.24 -6.96
CA VAL A 315 -1.65 -14.88 -6.02
C VAL A 315 -1.08 -14.35 -4.71
N TYR A 316 -1.42 -13.09 -4.39
CA TYR A 316 -0.99 -12.42 -3.16
C TYR A 316 -2.15 -12.27 -2.18
N HIS A 317 -2.06 -12.96 -1.04
CA HIS A 317 -3.06 -12.90 0.01
C HIS A 317 -2.58 -12.04 1.19
N ALA A 318 -3.35 -11.00 1.49
CA ALA A 318 -3.20 -10.16 2.66
C ALA A 318 -4.43 -10.28 3.58
N ALA A 319 -4.18 -10.23 4.88
CA ALA A 319 -5.19 -10.31 5.93
C ALA A 319 -6.00 -9.02 6.07
N SER A 320 -6.78 -8.92 7.16
CA SER A 320 -7.49 -7.68 7.45
C SER A 320 -6.56 -6.50 7.64
N ARG A 321 -5.44 -6.68 8.35
CA ARG A 321 -4.45 -5.66 8.77
C ARG A 321 -3.07 -5.80 8.10
N ALA A 322 -2.82 -6.93 7.45
CA ALA A 322 -1.66 -7.05 6.57
C ALA A 322 -2.03 -6.40 5.23
N VAL A 323 -1.05 -5.75 4.63
CA VAL A 323 -1.17 -4.97 3.39
C VAL A 323 0.05 -5.34 2.57
N ASN A 324 -0.16 -5.72 1.30
CA ASN A 324 0.91 -6.03 0.35
C ASN A 324 1.76 -4.77 0.18
N GLY A 325 3.07 -4.88 0.36
CA GLY A 325 3.98 -3.74 0.27
C GLY A 325 3.70 -2.64 1.30
N GLY A 326 2.88 -2.88 2.33
CA GLY A 326 2.40 -1.88 3.29
C GLY A 326 2.75 -2.19 4.74
N GLY A 327 2.57 -1.24 5.66
CA GLY A 327 3.16 -1.35 6.98
C GLY A 327 2.44 -0.70 8.15
N GLN A 328 2.65 -1.23 9.36
CA GLN A 328 2.33 -0.54 10.59
C GLN A 328 3.62 0.09 11.13
N ALA A 329 3.69 1.41 11.09
CA ALA A 329 4.87 2.19 11.51
C ALA A 329 6.20 1.67 10.90
N GLY A 330 6.13 1.21 9.66
CA GLY A 330 7.26 0.67 8.90
C GLY A 330 7.15 1.03 7.43
N LEU A 331 8.14 0.61 6.65
CA LEU A 331 8.23 0.85 5.22
C LEU A 331 8.04 -0.47 4.48
N GLY A 332 7.12 -0.52 3.53
CA GLY A 332 6.98 -1.68 2.64
C GLY A 332 7.24 -1.30 1.18
N LEU A 333 7.66 -2.31 0.42
CA LEU A 333 7.76 -2.26 -1.04
C LEU A 333 7.43 -3.65 -1.59
N LEU A 334 6.42 -3.73 -2.45
CA LEU A 334 6.19 -4.87 -3.32
C LEU A 334 6.46 -4.44 -4.75
N VAL A 335 7.27 -5.20 -5.48
CA VAL A 335 7.50 -5.06 -6.91
C VAL A 335 7.11 -6.37 -7.54
N ASP A 336 6.19 -6.31 -8.49
CA ASP A 336 5.83 -7.41 -9.39
C ASP A 336 6.09 -6.91 -10.81
N ALA A 337 6.73 -7.73 -11.63
CA ALA A 337 7.24 -7.29 -12.91
C ALA A 337 6.40 -7.72 -14.12
N ASP A 338 5.76 -8.88 -14.10
CA ASP A 338 5.05 -9.43 -15.25
C ASP A 338 4.15 -10.58 -14.82
N GLY A 339 2.91 -10.62 -15.31
CA GLY A 339 2.05 -11.72 -14.91
C GLY A 339 0.59 -11.59 -15.22
N ARG A 340 -0.21 -12.44 -14.58
CA ARG A 340 -1.66 -12.22 -14.46
C ARG A 340 -2.10 -12.54 -13.06
N ASP A 341 -1.85 -11.57 -12.22
CA ASP A 341 -1.75 -11.68 -10.80
C ASP A 341 -3.06 -11.34 -10.10
N ARG A 342 -3.16 -11.85 -8.87
CA ARG A 342 -4.33 -11.63 -8.03
C ARG A 342 -3.89 -11.14 -6.68
N TYR A 343 -4.01 -9.84 -6.48
CA TYR A 343 -3.75 -9.21 -5.19
C TYR A 343 -5.04 -9.13 -4.38
N GLN A 344 -5.07 -9.77 -3.22
CA GLN A 344 -6.29 -9.96 -2.45
C GLN A 344 -6.12 -9.55 -0.99
N ALA A 345 -6.95 -8.62 -0.53
CA ALA A 345 -7.06 -8.27 0.88
C ALA A 345 -8.37 -8.78 1.49
N GLY A 346 -8.26 -9.54 2.57
CA GLY A 346 -9.41 -10.05 3.31
C GLY A 346 -10.24 -11.09 2.58
N HIS A 347 -9.60 -12.01 1.85
CA HIS A 347 -10.27 -13.08 1.12
C HIS A 347 -10.99 -14.08 2.06
N GLU A 348 -12.27 -14.34 1.81
CA GLU A 348 -13.12 -15.32 2.51
C GLU A 348 -13.13 -15.19 4.05
N GLN A 349 -12.94 -13.98 4.57
CA GLN A 349 -12.91 -13.73 6.00
C GLN A 349 -14.31 -13.49 6.57
N THR A 350 -14.66 -14.21 7.64
CA THR A 350 -15.83 -13.91 8.47
C THR A 350 -15.39 -13.43 9.85
N VAL A 351 -15.76 -12.21 10.21
CA VAL A 351 -15.41 -11.60 11.50
C VAL A 351 -16.68 -11.18 12.22
N THR A 352 -16.86 -11.65 13.46
CA THR A 352 -18.01 -11.29 14.30
C THR A 352 -17.55 -10.74 15.65
N CYS A 353 -18.21 -9.70 16.17
CA CYS A 353 -17.96 -9.20 17.52
C CYS A 353 -19.24 -8.83 18.31
N GLU A 354 -19.25 -9.14 19.61
CA GLU A 354 -20.43 -9.04 20.49
C GLU A 354 -20.06 -8.36 21.83
N THR A 355 -19.42 -7.19 21.80
CA THR A 355 -18.99 -6.45 23.02
C THR A 355 -19.43 -5.00 22.99
N ASP A 356 -19.66 -4.37 24.15
CA ASP A 356 -20.23 -3.01 24.32
C ASP A 356 -19.69 -1.92 23.37
N ALA A 357 -18.42 -2.01 22.96
CA ALA A 357 -17.87 -1.34 21.78
C ALA A 357 -16.97 -2.31 21.00
N CYS A 358 -17.17 -2.48 19.69
CA CYS A 358 -16.34 -3.40 18.89
C CYS A 358 -16.14 -2.98 17.43
N TYR A 359 -15.08 -3.51 16.80
CA TYR A 359 -14.74 -3.26 15.41
C TYR A 359 -14.51 -4.61 14.72
N ALA A 360 -15.49 -5.06 13.94
CA ALA A 360 -15.36 -6.24 13.08
C ALA A 360 -14.73 -5.79 11.75
N ARG A 361 -13.54 -6.31 11.42
CA ARG A 361 -12.74 -5.85 10.27
C ARG A 361 -12.26 -7.02 9.42
N ALA A 362 -12.65 -7.05 8.15
CA ALA A 362 -12.19 -8.02 7.16
C ALA A 362 -11.62 -7.28 5.93
N GLY A 363 -10.37 -7.54 5.55
CA GLY A 363 -9.67 -6.82 4.46
C GLY A 363 -9.72 -5.29 4.56
N SER A 364 -9.87 -4.75 5.77
CA SER A 364 -10.24 -3.35 5.95
C SER A 364 -9.12 -2.37 5.67
N TRP A 365 -7.88 -2.83 5.49
CA TRP A 365 -6.68 -1.99 5.39
C TRP A 365 -6.09 -1.89 3.98
N ALA A 366 -6.84 -2.33 2.97
CA ALA A 366 -6.52 -2.29 1.54
C ALA A 366 -5.58 -3.40 1.05
N VAL A 367 -5.43 -3.51 -0.27
CA VAL A 367 -4.46 -4.40 -0.91
C VAL A 367 -3.07 -3.85 -0.68
N ASN A 368 -2.83 -2.60 -1.06
CA ASN A 368 -1.64 -1.82 -0.71
C ASN A 368 -2.03 -0.67 0.22
N GLY A 369 -1.17 -0.35 1.19
CA GLY A 369 -1.50 0.73 2.13
C GLY A 369 -0.43 1.09 3.16
N GLY A 370 -0.44 2.34 3.60
CA GLY A 370 0.35 2.82 4.76
C GLY A 370 -0.20 2.36 6.12
N ALA A 371 -1.28 1.56 6.11
CA ALA A 371 -2.03 1.06 7.25
C ALA A 371 -2.05 2.03 8.45
N TYR A 372 -1.34 1.72 9.53
CA TYR A 372 -1.27 2.57 10.71
C TYR A 372 0.11 3.24 10.77
N MET A 373 0.17 4.47 10.29
CA MET A 373 1.36 5.33 10.28
C MET A 373 2.62 4.72 9.62
N GLY A 374 2.48 3.74 8.73
CA GLY A 374 3.55 3.25 7.88
C GLY A 374 3.49 3.88 6.49
N ALA A 375 4.41 3.48 5.61
CA ALA A 375 4.37 3.84 4.19
C ALA A 375 4.37 2.57 3.35
N GLY A 376 3.37 2.45 2.48
CA GLY A 376 3.22 1.30 1.59
C GLY A 376 3.42 1.65 0.13
N THR A 377 4.14 0.80 -0.59
CA THR A 377 4.34 0.93 -2.03
C THR A 377 4.13 -0.41 -2.72
N LEU A 378 3.34 -0.42 -3.78
CA LEU A 378 3.19 -1.52 -4.72
C LEU A 378 3.51 -0.98 -6.11
N VAL A 379 4.43 -1.64 -6.81
CA VAL A 379 4.73 -1.40 -8.22
C VAL A 379 4.42 -2.68 -8.97
N ASP A 380 3.51 -2.58 -9.91
CA ASP A 380 3.04 -3.64 -10.78
C ASP A 380 3.50 -3.32 -12.20
N GLY A 381 4.07 -4.31 -12.86
CA GLY A 381 4.72 -4.18 -14.16
C GLY A 381 3.74 -4.33 -15.30
N GLY A 382 3.82 -5.45 -16.00
CA GLY A 382 2.86 -5.81 -17.03
C GLY A 382 1.89 -6.89 -16.55
N GLY A 383 0.72 -6.95 -17.17
CA GLY A 383 -0.17 -8.06 -16.93
C GLY A 383 -1.62 -7.78 -17.25
N SER A 384 -2.54 -8.44 -16.58
CA SER A 384 -3.96 -8.05 -16.63
C SER A 384 -4.55 -8.45 -15.30
N ASP A 385 -4.29 -7.61 -14.33
CA ASP A 385 -4.20 -8.00 -12.94
C ASP A 385 -5.48 -7.71 -12.20
N ALA A 386 -5.64 -8.36 -11.06
CA ALA A 386 -6.83 -8.21 -10.23
C ALA A 386 -6.45 -7.77 -8.82
N PHE A 387 -6.63 -6.49 -8.55
CA PHE A 387 -6.46 -5.90 -7.22
C PHE A 387 -7.80 -5.84 -6.49
N ARG A 388 -7.99 -6.70 -5.50
CA ARG A 388 -9.29 -6.93 -4.88
C ARG A 388 -9.27 -6.81 -3.36
N ALA A 389 -10.05 -5.89 -2.83
CA ALA A 389 -10.23 -5.74 -1.39
C ALA A 389 -11.58 -6.29 -0.91
N GLY A 390 -11.60 -6.91 0.27
CA GLY A 390 -12.81 -7.42 0.92
C GLY A 390 -13.49 -8.56 0.15
N VAL A 391 -12.71 -9.47 -0.45
CA VAL A 391 -13.22 -10.53 -1.34
C VAL A 391 -14.01 -11.60 -0.59
N ASN A 392 -15.29 -11.76 -0.90
CA ASN A 392 -16.19 -12.74 -0.27
C ASN A 392 -16.17 -12.67 1.27
N ALA A 393 -15.94 -11.47 1.81
CA ALA A 393 -15.78 -11.26 3.24
C ALA A 393 -17.04 -10.74 3.91
N SER A 394 -17.20 -11.10 5.17
CA SER A 394 -18.31 -10.67 6.01
C SER A 394 -17.81 -10.16 7.37
N ALA A 395 -18.22 -8.95 7.75
CA ALA A 395 -18.04 -8.44 9.09
C ALA A 395 -19.41 -8.24 9.72
N SER A 396 -19.63 -8.78 10.92
CA SER A 396 -20.87 -8.59 11.68
C SER A 396 -20.63 -8.17 13.11
N CYS A 397 -21.55 -7.39 13.68
CA CYS A 397 -21.49 -7.09 15.10
C CYS A 397 -22.81 -6.70 15.74
N GLU A 398 -22.94 -7.03 17.03
CA GLU A 398 -24.10 -6.70 17.85
C GLU A 398 -23.62 -5.96 19.10
N ALA A 399 -23.69 -4.63 19.10
CA ALA A 399 -23.22 -3.80 20.19
C ALA A 399 -23.82 -2.38 20.17
N PRO A 400 -23.98 -1.72 21.34
CA PRO A 400 -24.32 -0.30 21.47
C PRO A 400 -23.55 0.64 20.53
N ARG A 401 -22.24 0.41 20.39
CA ARG A 401 -21.35 1.13 19.47
C ARG A 401 -20.55 0.13 18.65
N CYS A 402 -20.70 0.12 17.34
CA CYS A 402 -19.94 -0.80 16.51
C CYS A 402 -19.52 -0.24 15.16
N TRP A 403 -18.41 -0.75 14.64
CA TRP A 403 -18.00 -0.63 13.25
C TRP A 403 -17.83 -2.01 12.63
N ALA A 404 -18.70 -2.38 11.70
CA ALA A 404 -18.48 -3.50 10.78
C ALA A 404 -17.85 -2.97 9.50
N ALA A 405 -16.65 -3.42 9.16
CA ALA A 405 -15.89 -2.91 8.02
C ALA A 405 -15.33 -4.06 7.17
N VAL A 406 -15.65 -4.05 5.89
CA VAL A 406 -15.12 -4.98 4.88
C VAL A 406 -14.52 -4.19 3.73
N GLY A 407 -13.26 -4.47 3.36
CA GLY A 407 -12.61 -3.79 2.23
C GLY A 407 -12.57 -2.26 2.36
N SER A 408 -12.70 -1.72 3.57
CA SER A 408 -13.14 -0.35 3.77
C SER A 408 -12.16 0.72 3.32
N GLN A 409 -10.89 0.38 3.13
CA GLN A 409 -9.82 1.28 2.68
C GLN A 409 -9.50 1.12 1.19
N GLY A 410 -10.32 0.36 0.46
CA GLY A 410 -10.18 0.18 -0.98
C GLY A 410 -9.07 -0.77 -1.38
N VAL A 411 -8.61 -0.62 -2.61
CA VAL A 411 -7.44 -1.31 -3.17
C VAL A 411 -6.15 -0.64 -2.71
N ASN A 412 -6.07 0.68 -2.80
CA ASN A 412 -4.90 1.45 -2.40
C ASN A 412 -5.28 2.48 -1.33
N GLY A 413 -4.91 2.22 -0.08
CA GLY A 413 -5.44 2.91 1.10
C GLY A 413 -4.40 3.51 2.03
N GLY A 414 -4.39 4.83 2.21
CA GLY A 414 -3.49 5.52 3.16
C GLY A 414 -3.78 5.26 4.65
N GLY A 415 -4.93 4.65 4.98
CA GLY A 415 -5.23 4.22 6.34
C GLY A 415 -5.26 5.37 7.37
N TYR A 416 -4.45 5.27 8.42
CA TYR A 416 -4.36 6.24 9.53
C TYR A 416 -2.97 6.88 9.52
N GLY A 417 -2.82 7.99 8.79
CA GLY A 417 -1.60 8.79 8.72
C GLY A 417 -0.47 8.23 7.84
N GLY A 418 -0.69 7.13 7.11
CA GLY A 418 0.32 6.54 6.25
C GLY A 418 0.13 6.90 4.77
N PRO A 419 1.18 7.20 3.99
CA PRO A 419 1.07 7.26 2.54
C PRO A 419 0.99 5.85 1.93
N ALA A 420 0.18 5.71 0.89
CA ALA A 420 0.07 4.51 0.06
C ALA A 420 0.27 4.89 -1.40
N THR A 421 1.21 4.25 -2.08
CA THR A 421 1.44 4.44 -3.52
C THR A 421 1.29 3.12 -4.26
N LEU A 422 0.39 3.06 -5.22
CA LEU A 422 0.27 1.97 -6.19
C LEU A 422 0.63 2.53 -7.56
N VAL A 423 1.54 1.88 -8.27
CA VAL A 423 1.85 2.17 -9.68
C VAL A 423 1.59 0.90 -10.47
N SER A 424 0.67 0.94 -11.44
CA SER A 424 0.55 -0.07 -12.49
C SER A 424 1.14 0.50 -13.79
N LEU A 425 1.97 -0.29 -14.44
CA LEU A 425 2.73 0.12 -15.62
C LEU A 425 2.05 -0.28 -16.93
N GLY A 426 1.30 -1.38 -16.95
CA GLY A 426 0.55 -1.79 -18.12
C GLY A 426 -0.35 -3.00 -17.87
N GLY A 427 -1.47 -3.06 -18.55
CA GLY A 427 -2.35 -4.23 -18.50
C GLY A 427 -3.81 -3.86 -18.73
N ASP A 428 -4.71 -4.84 -18.82
CA ASP A 428 -6.15 -4.58 -18.69
C ASP A 428 -6.56 -4.98 -17.26
N ASP A 429 -6.30 -4.12 -16.29
CA ASP A 429 -6.39 -4.42 -14.87
C ASP A 429 -7.79 -4.19 -14.30
N ARG A 430 -7.98 -4.76 -13.11
CA ARG A 430 -9.21 -4.63 -12.34
C ARG A 430 -8.91 -4.25 -10.91
N TYR A 431 -9.34 -3.06 -10.56
CA TYR A 431 -9.28 -2.51 -9.22
C TYR A 431 -10.67 -2.58 -8.58
N GLU A 432 -10.92 -3.63 -7.78
CA GLU A 432 -12.23 -3.94 -7.23
C GLU A 432 -12.26 -3.82 -5.70
N ALA A 433 -12.90 -2.77 -5.19
CA ALA A 433 -13.10 -2.61 -3.75
C ALA A 433 -14.40 -3.26 -3.27
N ALA A 434 -14.31 -3.99 -2.15
CA ALA A 434 -15.43 -4.67 -1.48
C ALA A 434 -16.20 -5.66 -2.36
N THR A 435 -15.49 -6.65 -2.90
CA THR A 435 -16.05 -7.65 -3.82
C THR A 435 -16.84 -8.74 -3.09
N ASN A 436 -18.16 -8.80 -3.31
CA ASN A 436 -19.11 -9.67 -2.60
C ASN A 436 -19.02 -9.51 -1.07
N ALA A 437 -18.78 -8.28 -0.61
CA ALA A 437 -18.60 -7.96 0.79
C ALA A 437 -19.94 -7.80 1.54
N THR A 438 -20.00 -8.21 2.80
CA THR A 438 -21.15 -7.95 3.69
C THR A 438 -20.70 -7.30 4.99
N ALA A 439 -21.23 -6.13 5.31
CA ALA A 439 -21.00 -5.45 6.59
C ALA A 439 -22.33 -5.29 7.34
N ASP A 440 -22.55 -6.09 8.37
CA ASP A 440 -23.80 -6.11 9.11
C ASP A 440 -23.59 -5.60 10.53
N CYS A 441 -24.50 -4.77 11.05
CA CYS A 441 -24.45 -4.43 12.45
C CYS A 441 -25.76 -4.03 13.10
N THR A 442 -25.92 -4.40 14.37
CA THR A 442 -27.13 -4.14 15.14
C THR A 442 -26.78 -3.37 16.42
N GLY A 443 -27.26 -2.13 16.53
CA GLY A 443 -26.90 -1.18 17.61
C GLY A 443 -27.43 0.24 17.34
N TYR A 444 -27.41 1.13 18.33
CA TYR A 444 -27.97 2.49 18.21
C TYR A 444 -26.95 3.54 17.72
N ASP A 445 -25.68 3.19 17.59
CA ASP A 445 -24.57 4.06 17.15
C ASP A 445 -23.59 3.17 16.36
N CYS A 446 -24.04 2.70 15.20
CA CYS A 446 -23.31 1.74 14.39
C CYS A 446 -22.91 2.27 13.00
N HIS A 447 -21.75 1.83 12.49
CA HIS A 447 -21.32 2.05 11.12
C HIS A 447 -21.06 0.72 10.40
N ALA A 448 -21.78 0.50 9.30
CA ALA A 448 -21.57 -0.63 8.38
C ALA A 448 -20.84 -0.13 7.12
N LYS A 449 -19.60 -0.55 6.91
CA LYS A 449 -18.73 -0.08 5.82
C LYS A 449 -18.30 -1.24 4.93
N ALA A 450 -18.77 -1.28 3.69
CA ALA A 450 -18.29 -2.19 2.67
C ALA A 450 -17.68 -1.35 1.53
N GLY A 451 -16.35 -1.24 1.48
CA GLY A 451 -15.66 -0.46 0.43
C GLY A 451 -15.77 1.05 0.59
N GLY A 452 -15.89 1.54 1.83
CA GLY A 452 -16.27 2.94 2.08
C GLY A 452 -15.24 4.04 1.78
N GLN A 453 -14.01 3.69 1.35
CA GLN A 453 -13.02 4.65 0.82
C GLN A 453 -12.87 4.57 -0.70
N GLY A 454 -13.68 3.76 -1.39
CA GLY A 454 -13.55 3.59 -2.82
C GLY A 454 -12.45 2.64 -3.26
N VAL A 455 -12.00 2.74 -4.51
CA VAL A 455 -10.89 1.94 -5.05
C VAL A 455 -9.54 2.48 -4.59
N ASN A 456 -9.25 3.74 -4.87
CA ASN A 456 -8.10 4.44 -4.31
C ASN A 456 -8.58 5.43 -3.25
N GLY A 457 -7.89 5.53 -2.11
CA GLY A 457 -8.24 6.62 -1.21
C GLY A 457 -7.42 6.83 0.05
N GLY A 458 -7.51 8.05 0.55
CA GLY A 458 -7.00 8.44 1.85
C GLY A 458 -8.04 8.21 2.94
N SER A 459 -7.62 7.78 4.13
CA SER A 459 -8.46 7.80 5.34
C SER A 459 -7.87 8.79 6.33
N PHE A 460 -8.21 8.72 7.62
CA PHE A 460 -7.73 9.62 8.69
C PHE A 460 -6.26 10.07 8.51
N ALA A 461 -6.04 11.24 7.92
CA ALA A 461 -4.74 11.83 7.58
C ALA A 461 -3.79 11.02 6.67
N GLY A 462 -4.19 9.83 6.20
CA GLY A 462 -3.40 9.03 5.26
C GLY A 462 -3.75 9.37 3.81
N ALA A 463 -2.80 9.29 2.88
CA ALA A 463 -3.03 9.62 1.47
C ALA A 463 -2.88 8.37 0.58
N GLY A 464 -3.82 8.18 -0.35
CA GLY A 464 -3.74 7.14 -1.38
C GLY A 464 -3.36 7.75 -2.73
N ARG A 465 -2.31 7.24 -3.36
CA ARG A 465 -1.84 7.63 -4.70
C ARG A 465 -1.86 6.40 -5.60
N LEU A 466 -2.69 6.42 -6.63
CA LEU A 466 -2.73 5.40 -7.67
C LEU A 466 -2.29 6.06 -8.97
N LEU A 467 -1.26 5.50 -9.60
CA LEU A 467 -0.83 5.84 -10.95
C LEU A 467 -1.06 4.62 -11.83
N ASP A 468 -1.84 4.82 -12.87
CA ASP A 468 -2.04 3.88 -13.94
C ASP A 468 -1.45 4.47 -15.22
N ALA A 469 -0.49 3.75 -15.81
CA ALA A 469 0.30 4.26 -16.90
C ALA A 469 -0.22 3.87 -18.29
N ALA A 470 -0.93 2.75 -18.40
CA ALA A 470 -1.40 2.22 -19.67
C ALA A 470 -2.39 1.08 -19.44
N GLY A 471 -3.46 1.04 -20.23
CA GLY A 471 -4.33 -0.12 -20.19
C GLY A 471 -5.76 0.13 -20.60
N GLY A 472 -6.61 -0.88 -20.41
CA GLY A 472 -8.06 -0.80 -20.58
C GLY A 472 -8.74 -1.19 -19.28
N ASP A 473 -8.62 -0.32 -18.29
CA ASP A 473 -8.74 -0.65 -16.88
C ASP A 473 -10.15 -0.49 -16.34
N ARG A 474 -10.38 -1.15 -15.20
CA ARG A 474 -11.66 -1.08 -14.50
C ARG A 474 -11.48 -0.74 -13.04
N TYR A 475 -12.11 0.36 -12.65
CA TYR A 475 -12.14 0.85 -11.29
C TYR A 475 -13.55 0.67 -10.73
N ASP A 476 -13.76 -0.39 -9.99
CA ASP A 476 -15.06 -0.74 -9.44
C ASP A 476 -15.09 -0.67 -7.92
N ALA A 477 -15.80 0.31 -7.37
CA ALA A 477 -16.08 0.35 -5.94
C ALA A 477 -17.39 -0.38 -5.60
N GLY A 478 -17.41 -1.11 -4.47
CA GLY A 478 -18.62 -1.72 -3.92
C GLY A 478 -19.22 -2.86 -4.74
N VAL A 479 -18.39 -3.72 -5.34
CA VAL A 479 -18.84 -4.80 -6.24
C VAL A 479 -19.68 -5.86 -5.51
N ASN A 480 -20.98 -5.88 -5.76
CA ASN A 480 -21.98 -6.71 -5.08
C ASN A 480 -21.90 -6.60 -3.55
N ALA A 481 -21.51 -5.44 -3.05
CA ALA A 481 -21.37 -5.20 -1.62
C ALA A 481 -22.71 -4.90 -0.96
N ARG A 482 -22.86 -5.35 0.29
CA ARG A 482 -24.05 -5.14 1.12
C ARG A 482 -23.65 -4.57 2.48
N GLY A 483 -24.45 -3.63 2.98
CA GLY A 483 -24.36 -3.16 4.36
C GLY A 483 -25.75 -3.12 5.00
N VAL A 484 -25.92 -3.76 6.16
CA VAL A 484 -27.21 -3.81 6.88
C VAL A 484 -27.04 -3.26 8.28
N CYS A 485 -28.00 -2.45 8.73
CA CYS A 485 -28.06 -2.09 10.13
C CYS A 485 -29.46 -1.71 10.62
N ASP A 486 -29.63 -1.77 11.95
CA ASP A 486 -30.85 -1.37 12.68
C ASP A 486 -30.87 0.14 13.01
N ASP A 487 -31.93 0.62 13.70
CA ASP A 487 -32.16 2.02 14.11
C ASP A 487 -30.88 2.83 14.50
N PHE A 488 -30.67 3.99 13.86
CA PHE A 488 -29.59 4.97 14.13
C PHE A 488 -28.16 4.55 13.72
N CYS A 489 -27.98 4.08 12.49
CA CYS A 489 -26.69 3.68 11.94
C CYS A 489 -26.29 4.44 10.65
N GLU A 490 -25.03 4.30 10.24
CA GLU A 490 -24.50 4.80 8.95
C GLU A 490 -24.02 3.64 8.07
N VAL A 491 -24.62 3.49 6.88
CA VAL A 491 -24.20 2.50 5.87
C VAL A 491 -23.37 3.18 4.79
N TYR A 492 -22.20 2.61 4.50
CA TYR A 492 -21.26 3.05 3.47
C TYR A 492 -20.94 1.87 2.55
N VAL A 493 -21.65 1.74 1.44
CA VAL A 493 -21.42 0.69 0.44
C VAL A 493 -20.84 1.34 -0.81
N GLY A 494 -19.58 1.04 -1.14
CA GLY A 494 -18.89 1.65 -2.28
C GLY A 494 -18.81 3.18 -2.23
N SER A 495 -19.02 3.79 -1.05
CA SER A 495 -19.02 5.24 -0.88
C SER A 495 -17.64 5.82 -1.22
N ARG A 496 -17.63 7.05 -1.76
CA ARG A 496 -16.45 7.75 -2.28
C ARG A 496 -15.90 7.22 -3.61
N GLY A 497 -16.56 6.22 -4.18
CA GLY A 497 -16.43 5.79 -5.58
C GLY A 497 -15.03 5.34 -5.97
N THR A 498 -14.55 5.71 -7.16
CA THR A 498 -13.26 5.20 -7.65
C THR A 498 -12.04 5.83 -6.97
N ASN A 499 -12.13 7.07 -6.49
CA ASN A 499 -10.99 7.78 -5.90
C ASN A 499 -11.39 8.67 -4.71
N GLY A 500 -11.56 8.08 -3.53
CA GLY A 500 -12.07 8.76 -2.35
C GLY A 500 -11.00 9.43 -1.47
N GLY A 501 -11.39 10.47 -0.75
CA GLY A 501 -10.63 11.02 0.36
C GLY A 501 -11.48 11.11 1.62
N GLY A 502 -10.98 10.52 2.71
CA GLY A 502 -11.59 10.59 4.02
C GLY A 502 -11.20 11.81 4.80
N SER A 503 -11.60 11.83 6.07
CA SER A 503 -11.32 12.94 6.98
C SER A 503 -9.80 13.21 6.99
N TYR A 504 -9.39 14.32 6.37
CA TYR A 504 -8.02 14.83 6.30
C TYR A 504 -7.02 14.08 5.40
N GLY A 505 -7.45 13.08 4.62
CA GLY A 505 -6.57 12.28 3.77
C GLY A 505 -7.03 12.24 2.31
N PRO A 506 -6.30 12.83 1.36
CA PRO A 506 -6.72 12.88 -0.04
C PRO A 506 -6.44 11.56 -0.79
N GLY A 507 -7.31 11.24 -1.74
CA GLY A 507 -7.04 10.29 -2.81
C GLY A 507 -6.54 11.01 -4.07
N ALA A 508 -5.51 10.49 -4.72
CA ALA A 508 -5.05 10.95 -6.04
C ALA A 508 -4.98 9.74 -6.97
N LEU A 509 -5.75 9.77 -8.04
CA LEU A 509 -5.72 8.78 -9.12
C LEU A 509 -5.28 9.51 -10.38
N VAL A 510 -4.19 9.03 -10.98
CA VAL A 510 -3.72 9.49 -12.27
C VAL A 510 -3.82 8.32 -13.22
N ASP A 511 -4.63 8.48 -14.25
CA ASP A 511 -4.72 7.58 -15.40
C ASP A 511 -4.04 8.28 -16.57
N ALA A 512 -3.03 7.63 -17.13
CA ALA A 512 -2.20 8.22 -18.16
C ALA A 512 -2.77 8.04 -19.57
N GLN A 513 -3.24 6.82 -19.87
CA GLN A 513 -3.59 6.35 -21.20
C GLN A 513 -4.47 5.11 -21.09
N GLY A 514 -5.61 5.12 -21.78
CA GLY A 514 -6.36 3.88 -21.90
C GLY A 514 -7.73 3.99 -22.52
N THR A 515 -8.56 2.99 -22.29
CA THR A 515 -10.02 3.13 -22.45
C THR A 515 -10.68 2.51 -21.24
N ASP A 516 -10.98 3.37 -20.29
CA ASP A 516 -11.11 2.99 -18.89
C ASP A 516 -12.54 3.11 -18.41
N VAL A 517 -12.88 2.34 -17.38
CA VAL A 517 -14.25 2.30 -16.85
C VAL A 517 -14.23 2.53 -15.34
N TYR A 518 -14.85 3.64 -14.94
CA TYR A 518 -14.92 4.10 -13.56
C TYR A 518 -16.34 3.93 -13.02
N ARG A 519 -16.52 3.09 -11.99
CA ARG A 519 -17.85 2.75 -11.45
C ARG A 519 -17.86 2.73 -9.93
N ALA A 520 -18.90 3.35 -9.36
CA ALA A 520 -19.24 3.21 -7.95
C ALA A 520 -20.47 2.30 -7.75
N SER A 521 -20.47 1.59 -6.61
CA SER A 521 -21.60 0.81 -6.10
C SER A 521 -22.15 -0.20 -7.12
N VAL A 522 -21.28 -1.05 -7.68
CA VAL A 522 -21.61 -2.00 -8.75
C VAL A 522 -22.43 -3.20 -8.22
N GLY A 523 -23.52 -3.62 -8.88
CA GLY A 523 -24.20 -4.91 -8.63
C GLY A 523 -25.57 -4.85 -7.91
N PRO A 524 -26.26 -5.99 -7.72
CA PRO A 524 -27.68 -6.04 -7.33
C PRO A 524 -27.97 -6.21 -5.83
N GLN A 525 -26.98 -6.57 -4.99
CA GLN A 525 -27.17 -6.77 -3.54
C GLN A 525 -27.14 -5.44 -2.78
N ARG A 526 -28.09 -4.55 -3.08
CA ARG A 526 -28.19 -3.24 -2.41
C ARG A 526 -29.32 -3.28 -1.41
N ALA A 527 -28.99 -3.43 -0.13
CA ALA A 527 -29.98 -3.49 0.93
C ALA A 527 -29.55 -2.60 2.11
N CYS A 528 -29.73 -1.27 1.98
CA CYS A 528 -29.96 -0.47 3.18
C CYS A 528 -31.42 -0.68 3.56
N GLU A 529 -31.71 -1.19 4.77
CA GLU A 529 -33.08 -1.24 5.26
C GLU A 529 -33.50 0.05 5.99
N ASP A 530 -32.57 0.89 6.47
CA ASP A 530 -32.85 2.23 7.05
C ASP A 530 -31.66 3.22 6.93
N VAL A 531 -31.95 4.49 6.58
CA VAL A 531 -31.06 5.69 6.49
C VAL A 531 -29.65 5.45 5.92
N CYS A 532 -29.50 5.47 4.58
CA CYS A 532 -28.16 5.51 3.97
C CYS A 532 -27.53 6.91 4.07
N TYR A 533 -26.21 6.97 4.30
CA TYR A 533 -25.39 8.10 3.87
C TYR A 533 -24.90 7.75 2.47
N ASP A 534 -25.38 8.49 1.49
CA ASP A 534 -24.89 8.40 0.12
C ASP A 534 -23.95 9.59 -0.09
N ASP A 535 -22.67 9.27 -0.26
CA ASP A 535 -21.68 10.22 -0.75
C ASP A 535 -21.68 9.99 -2.27
N ASP A 536 -22.52 10.78 -2.96
CA ASP A 536 -23.02 10.57 -4.35
C ASP A 536 -21.95 10.59 -5.46
N TRP A 537 -20.65 10.63 -5.15
CA TRP A 537 -19.63 10.95 -6.15
C TRP A 537 -18.38 10.05 -6.17
N ASN A 538 -17.96 9.71 -7.39
CA ASN A 538 -16.64 9.20 -7.75
C ASN A 538 -15.57 10.26 -7.48
N GLY A 539 -15.19 10.48 -6.22
CA GLY A 539 -14.12 11.41 -5.93
C GLY A 539 -14.27 12.31 -4.71
N GLU A 540 -15.24 12.10 -3.82
CA GLU A 540 -15.36 12.99 -2.65
C GLU A 540 -14.07 12.95 -1.84
N GLY A 541 -13.38 14.10 -1.73
CA GLY A 541 -12.08 14.23 -1.07
C GLY A 541 -10.87 13.81 -1.91
N GLY A 542 -11.06 13.48 -3.19
CA GLY A 542 -10.01 13.04 -4.11
C GLY A 542 -9.93 13.84 -5.42
N ILE A 543 -8.83 13.62 -6.15
CA ILE A 543 -8.55 14.18 -7.48
C ILE A 543 -8.28 13.03 -8.45
N LEU A 544 -9.15 12.86 -9.44
CA LEU A 544 -8.93 11.98 -10.59
C LEU A 544 -8.43 12.83 -11.76
N PHE A 545 -7.26 12.48 -12.28
CA PHE A 545 -6.67 13.09 -13.45
C PHE A 545 -6.51 12.03 -14.54
N ASP A 546 -7.38 12.08 -15.52
CA ASP A 546 -7.29 11.34 -16.77
C ASP A 546 -6.49 12.21 -17.76
N ALA A 547 -5.29 11.75 -18.06
CA ALA A 547 -4.30 12.43 -18.89
C ALA A 547 -4.37 12.02 -20.37
N GLY A 548 -5.14 10.99 -20.71
CA GLY A 548 -5.10 10.38 -22.02
C GLY A 548 -5.90 9.09 -22.10
N GLY A 549 -6.27 8.73 -23.32
CA GLY A 549 -7.30 7.74 -23.56
C GLY A 549 -8.40 8.32 -24.43
N ILE A 550 -9.19 7.47 -25.09
CA ILE A 550 -10.39 7.91 -25.79
C ILE A 550 -11.50 6.88 -25.56
N GLY A 551 -12.61 7.34 -24.99
CA GLY A 551 -13.81 6.54 -24.83
C GLY A 551 -14.06 6.06 -23.41
N ASP A 552 -13.41 6.71 -22.45
CA ASP A 552 -13.51 6.43 -21.03
C ASP A 552 -14.95 6.60 -20.54
N GLU A 553 -15.38 5.68 -19.68
CA GLU A 553 -16.73 5.61 -19.18
C GLU A 553 -16.78 5.91 -17.67
N TYR A 554 -17.44 7.00 -17.32
CA TYR A 554 -17.66 7.41 -15.94
C TYR A 554 -19.11 7.13 -15.54
N HIS A 555 -19.31 6.13 -14.68
CA HIS A 555 -20.63 5.74 -14.18
C HIS A 555 -20.78 6.14 -12.71
N ASP A 556 -21.71 7.06 -12.48
CA ASP A 556 -22.23 7.35 -11.15
C ASP A 556 -23.04 6.15 -10.62
N PRO A 557 -23.16 5.99 -9.30
CA PRO A 557 -23.79 4.82 -8.72
C PRO A 557 -25.28 4.73 -9.13
N GLU A 558 -25.72 3.56 -9.59
CA GLU A 558 -27.14 3.31 -9.96
C GLU A 558 -28.05 3.19 -8.72
N VAL A 559 -28.11 4.21 -7.85
CA VAL A 559 -28.80 4.09 -6.56
C VAL A 559 -30.31 4.32 -6.70
N ASP A 560 -31.10 3.25 -6.60
CA ASP A 560 -32.55 3.30 -6.32
C ASP A 560 -32.76 3.55 -4.81
N CYS A 561 -32.32 4.72 -4.31
CA CYS A 561 -32.42 5.11 -2.90
C CYS A 561 -33.89 5.50 -2.59
N THR A 562 -34.76 4.54 -2.29
CA THR A 562 -36.20 4.83 -2.10
C THR A 562 -36.55 5.52 -0.78
N ASP A 563 -35.63 5.65 0.19
CA ASP A 563 -35.90 6.25 1.51
C ASP A 563 -34.69 6.97 2.17
N CYS A 564 -33.86 7.64 1.37
CA CYS A 564 -32.67 8.33 1.87
C CYS A 564 -33.07 9.72 2.39
N THR A 565 -33.16 9.87 3.71
CA THR A 565 -33.68 11.07 4.40
C THR A 565 -32.60 12.12 4.74
N ARG A 566 -31.32 11.84 4.49
CA ARG A 566 -30.19 12.76 4.72
C ARG A 566 -29.62 13.22 3.38
N ALA A 567 -29.32 14.52 3.29
CA ALA A 567 -28.59 15.08 2.15
C ALA A 567 -27.14 14.53 2.15
N PRO A 568 -26.53 14.34 0.96
CA PRO A 568 -25.12 13.98 0.84
C PRO A 568 -24.24 14.92 1.67
N ARG A 569 -23.13 14.44 2.22
CA ARG A 569 -22.16 15.34 2.84
C ARG A 569 -21.54 16.20 1.74
N GLU A 570 -21.45 17.51 1.96
CA GLU A 570 -20.77 18.40 1.03
C GLU A 570 -19.26 18.17 1.10
N GLY A 571 -18.72 17.32 0.23
CA GLY A 571 -17.29 17.20 -0.01
C GLY A 571 -16.91 17.70 -1.41
N LEU A 572 -15.68 18.19 -1.53
CA LEU A 572 -15.12 18.63 -2.81
C LEU A 572 -14.29 17.48 -3.40
N GLY A 573 -14.53 17.18 -4.67
CA GLY A 573 -13.73 16.31 -5.49
C GLY A 573 -13.48 16.95 -6.86
N ALA A 574 -12.47 16.49 -7.59
CA ALA A 574 -12.18 16.97 -8.93
C ALA A 574 -11.94 15.80 -9.89
N LEU A 575 -12.58 15.87 -11.05
CA LEU A 575 -12.30 15.03 -12.21
C LEU A 575 -11.78 15.97 -13.30
N VAL A 576 -10.60 15.67 -13.80
CA VAL A 576 -10.00 16.36 -14.94
C VAL A 576 -9.72 15.33 -15.99
N ASP A 577 -10.46 15.41 -17.09
CA ASP A 577 -10.26 14.64 -18.31
C ASP A 577 -9.76 15.61 -19.38
N VAL A 578 -8.58 15.32 -19.93
CA VAL A 578 -7.94 16.16 -20.95
C VAL A 578 -8.33 15.78 -22.38
N ASN A 579 -8.98 14.64 -22.62
CA ASN A 579 -9.46 14.15 -23.93
C ASN A 579 -10.91 13.58 -23.90
N PRO A 580 -11.93 14.39 -23.51
CA PRO A 580 -13.30 13.93 -23.29
C PRO A 580 -14.13 13.62 -24.55
#